data_AF-A0A966HH49-F1
#
_entry.id   AF-A0A966HH49-F1
#
_cell.length_a   1.000
_cell.length_b   1.000
_cell.length_c   1.000
_cell.angle_alpha   90.00
_cell.angle_beta   90.00
_cell.angle_gamma   90.00
#
_symmetry.space_group_name_H-M   'P 1'
#
loop_
_entity.id
_entity.type
_entity.pdbx_description
1 polymer ?
#
loop_
_entity_poly.entity_id
_entity_poly.type
_entity_poly.pdbx_seq_one_letter_code
_entity_poly.pdbx_strand_id
1 'polypeptide(L)'
;MVDSNHTYFNCIFNNANDGETYWVSELFRKATDVEEGRFFKWLDEEKGLEWDGEKLVGVLKEGDMAIFWDDNTKDAIIAVYKRYDDDDGLYVDHNDLYWANAIKWDGTKEQYEKVLRGELE
;
A
#
# COMPACT_ATOMS: atom_id res chain seq x y z
N MET A 1 -13.54 -15.62 -13.23
CA MET A 1 -13.51 -14.39 -12.41
C MET A 1 -12.04 -14.02 -12.32
N VAL A 2 -11.68 -12.79 -12.67
CA VAL A 2 -10.30 -12.32 -12.51
C VAL A 2 -10.25 -11.76 -11.10
N ASP A 3 -9.54 -12.45 -10.22
CA ASP A 3 -9.48 -12.11 -8.80
C ASP A 3 -8.90 -10.70 -8.66
N SER A 4 -9.51 -9.87 -7.81
CA SER A 4 -9.21 -8.44 -7.65
C SER A 4 -7.72 -8.14 -7.47
N ASN A 5 -7.00 -9.08 -6.85
CA ASN A 5 -5.57 -9.04 -6.56
C ASN A 5 -4.68 -9.03 -7.81
N HIS A 6 -5.17 -9.61 -8.90
CA HIS A 6 -4.43 -9.71 -10.15
C HIS A 6 -4.44 -8.40 -10.95
N THR A 7 -5.51 -7.63 -10.79
CA THR A 7 -5.63 -6.28 -11.35
C THR A 7 -4.64 -5.29 -10.75
N TYR A 8 -4.23 -5.46 -9.49
CA TYR A 8 -3.25 -4.58 -8.82
C TYR A 8 -1.81 -4.80 -9.32
N PHE A 9 -1.41 -6.06 -9.55
CA PHE A 9 -0.10 -6.39 -10.14
C PHE A 9 0.12 -5.65 -11.47
N ASN A 10 -0.91 -5.64 -12.31
CA ASN A 10 -0.91 -4.98 -13.61
C ASN A 10 -0.71 -3.45 -13.55
N CYS A 11 -0.97 -2.81 -12.41
CA CYS A 11 -0.82 -1.36 -12.23
C CYS A 11 0.52 -0.94 -11.65
N ILE A 12 1.33 -1.84 -11.08
CA ILE A 12 2.54 -1.48 -10.33
C ILE A 12 3.81 -1.76 -11.12
N PHE A 13 3.82 -2.80 -11.96
CA PHE A 13 5.08 -3.36 -12.45
C PHE A 13 5.65 -2.74 -13.74
N ASN A 14 4.94 -1.86 -14.44
CA ASN A 14 5.40 -1.36 -15.75
C ASN A 14 5.41 0.16 -15.83
N ASN A 15 6.51 0.77 -15.38
CA ASN A 15 6.94 2.08 -15.88
C ASN A 15 7.65 1.86 -17.23
N ALA A 16 7.07 2.35 -18.31
CA ALA A 16 7.68 2.32 -19.63
C ALA A 16 8.49 3.61 -19.91
N ASN A 17 9.54 3.94 -19.14
CA ASN A 17 10.84 4.30 -19.75
C ASN A 17 12.03 4.47 -18.80
N ASP A 18 13.18 4.22 -19.43
CA ASP A 18 14.57 4.50 -19.12
C ASP A 18 14.93 5.86 -18.48
N GLY A 19 14.78 5.95 -17.16
CA GLY A 19 15.78 6.66 -16.36
C GLY A 19 15.66 8.17 -16.21
N GLU A 20 14.75 8.87 -16.88
CA GLU A 20 14.43 10.27 -16.54
C GLU A 20 12.93 10.57 -16.72
N THR A 21 12.32 11.15 -15.68
CA THR A 21 11.00 11.84 -15.60
C THR A 21 9.71 11.14 -15.11
N TYR A 22 9.32 11.56 -13.89
CA TYR A 22 8.02 12.08 -13.40
C TYR A 22 6.68 11.68 -14.06
N TRP A 23 5.84 11.01 -13.27
CA TRP A 23 4.38 11.19 -13.11
C TRP A 23 3.51 11.35 -14.37
N VAL A 24 3.16 10.24 -15.04
CA VAL A 24 1.91 10.19 -15.81
C VAL A 24 1.33 8.77 -15.80
N SER A 25 0.04 8.65 -15.49
CA SER A 25 -0.73 7.39 -15.52
C SER A 25 -0.78 6.70 -16.89
N GLU A 26 -0.38 7.42 -17.96
CA GLU A 26 -0.29 6.91 -19.33
C GLU A 26 0.89 5.94 -19.58
N LEU A 27 1.81 5.81 -18.62
CA LEU A 27 2.97 4.92 -18.71
C LEU A 27 2.71 3.50 -18.18
N PHE A 28 1.54 3.25 -17.59
CA PHE A 28 1.17 1.94 -17.07
C PHE A 28 0.44 1.13 -18.14
N ARG A 29 1.14 0.14 -18.72
CA ARG A 29 0.51 -0.91 -19.52
C ARG A 29 0.26 -2.17 -18.68
N LYS A 30 -0.78 -2.92 -19.05
CA LYS A 30 -0.96 -4.28 -18.52
C LYS A 30 0.32 -5.10 -18.73
N ALA A 31 0.70 -5.85 -17.71
CA ALA A 31 1.75 -6.85 -17.85
C ALA A 31 1.30 -7.89 -18.87
N THR A 32 2.26 -8.45 -19.61
CA THR A 32 2.00 -9.62 -20.45
C THR A 32 2.00 -10.88 -19.57
N ASP A 33 1.28 -11.92 -19.98
CA ASP A 33 1.24 -13.22 -19.30
C ASP A 33 2.65 -13.81 -19.07
N VAL A 34 3.60 -13.49 -19.96
CA VAL A 34 5.01 -13.92 -19.84
C VAL A 34 5.74 -13.18 -18.71
N GLU A 35 5.52 -11.88 -18.56
CA GLU A 35 6.11 -11.07 -17.49
C GLU A 35 5.54 -11.46 -16.13
N GLU A 36 4.23 -11.66 -16.08
CA GLU A 36 3.50 -12.14 -14.91
C GLU A 36 4.03 -13.51 -14.44
N GLY A 37 4.14 -14.48 -15.35
CA GLY A 37 4.68 -15.80 -15.03
C GLY A 37 6.13 -15.75 -14.52
N ARG A 38 6.96 -14.86 -15.06
CA ARG A 38 8.35 -14.67 -14.58
C ARG A 38 8.39 -14.12 -13.15
N PHE A 39 7.52 -13.17 -12.83
CA PHE A 39 7.47 -12.57 -11.52
C PHE A 39 7.03 -13.58 -10.44
N PHE A 40 5.95 -14.33 -10.68
CA PHE A 40 5.51 -15.35 -9.72
C PHE A 40 6.53 -16.47 -9.56
N LYS A 41 7.18 -16.89 -10.65
CA LYS A 41 8.27 -17.86 -10.60
C LYS A 41 9.45 -17.35 -9.77
N TRP A 42 9.85 -16.10 -9.96
CA TRP A 42 10.92 -15.47 -9.18
C TRP A 42 10.57 -15.36 -7.68
N LEU A 43 9.33 -14.96 -7.37
CA LEU A 43 8.84 -14.91 -5.99
C LEU A 43 8.91 -16.29 -5.32
N ASP A 44 8.38 -17.31 -5.97
CA ASP A 44 8.34 -18.67 -5.40
C ASP A 44 9.74 -19.30 -5.36
N GLU A 45 10.43 -19.40 -6.49
CA GLU A 45 11.66 -20.19 -6.61
C GLU A 45 12.90 -19.48 -6.05
N GLU A 46 12.98 -18.15 -6.16
CA GLU A 46 14.17 -17.41 -5.71
C GLU A 46 13.99 -16.75 -4.34
N LYS A 47 12.76 -16.40 -3.98
CA LYS A 47 12.47 -15.72 -2.71
C LYS A 47 11.72 -16.58 -1.69
N GLY A 48 11.08 -17.67 -2.13
CA GLY A 48 10.21 -18.47 -1.25
C GLY A 48 9.02 -17.68 -0.72
N LEU A 49 8.53 -16.72 -1.52
CA LEU A 49 7.44 -15.82 -1.17
C LEU A 49 6.23 -16.07 -2.07
N GLU A 50 5.03 -15.92 -1.50
CA GLU A 50 3.78 -15.95 -2.25
C GLU A 50 3.29 -14.51 -2.48
N TRP A 51 2.71 -14.26 -3.66
CA TRP A 51 2.11 -12.97 -3.95
C TRP A 51 0.79 -12.79 -3.21
N ASP A 52 0.68 -11.68 -2.48
CA ASP A 52 -0.53 -11.26 -1.80
C ASP A 52 -0.94 -9.87 -2.31
N GLY A 53 -1.91 -9.85 -3.22
CA GLY A 53 -2.46 -8.60 -3.74
C GLY A 53 -3.34 -7.84 -2.74
N GLU A 54 -3.75 -8.45 -1.62
CA GLU A 54 -4.47 -7.76 -0.54
C GLU A 54 -3.51 -6.92 0.30
N LYS A 55 -2.26 -7.36 0.50
CA LYS A 55 -1.20 -6.51 1.09
C LYS A 55 -0.94 -5.25 0.29
N LEU A 56 -1.19 -5.26 -1.02
CA LEU A 56 -1.18 -4.06 -1.86
C LEU A 56 -2.43 -3.18 -1.71
N VAL A 57 -3.57 -3.74 -1.33
CA VAL A 57 -4.75 -2.96 -0.87
C VAL A 57 -4.43 -2.26 0.47
N GLY A 58 -3.44 -2.76 1.21
CA GLY A 58 -2.82 -2.11 2.37
C GLY A 58 -1.87 -0.95 2.03
N VAL A 59 -1.48 -0.73 0.76
CA VAL A 59 -0.71 0.47 0.38
C VAL A 59 -1.67 1.65 0.35
N LEU A 60 -1.56 2.51 1.36
CA LEU A 60 -2.30 3.75 1.44
C LEU A 60 -2.07 4.61 0.20
N LYS A 61 -3.17 5.10 -0.38
CA LYS A 61 -3.16 6.08 -1.47
C LYS A 61 -3.67 7.41 -0.96
N GLU A 62 -3.14 8.51 -1.48
CA GLU A 62 -3.61 9.85 -1.13
C GLU A 62 -5.15 9.93 -1.23
N GLY A 63 -5.78 10.44 -0.17
CA GLY A 63 -7.24 10.50 -0.06
C GLY A 63 -7.89 9.30 0.64
N ASP A 64 -7.17 8.20 0.90
CA ASP A 64 -7.70 7.08 1.69
C ASP A 64 -7.93 7.50 3.14
N MET A 65 -8.97 6.96 3.76
CA MET A 65 -9.11 7.03 5.22
C MET A 65 -8.20 5.99 5.86
N ALA A 66 -7.44 6.39 6.87
CA ALA A 66 -6.49 5.54 7.56
C ALA A 66 -6.54 5.78 9.07
N ILE A 67 -6.15 4.76 9.83
CA ILE A 67 -5.87 4.86 11.26
C ILE A 67 -4.37 5.13 11.39
N PHE A 68 -3.99 6.16 12.15
CA PHE A 68 -2.60 6.57 12.39
C PHE A 68 -2.26 6.47 13.87
N TRP A 69 -1.03 6.05 14.20
CA TRP A 69 -0.54 6.01 15.58
C TRP A 69 1.00 6.01 15.63
N ASP A 70 1.55 6.48 16.75
CA ASP A 70 2.98 6.38 17.08
C ASP A 70 3.20 5.19 18.03
N ASP A 71 4.11 5.30 19.00
CA ASP A 71 4.40 4.20 19.94
C ASP A 71 3.22 3.88 20.87
N ASN A 72 2.34 4.86 21.14
CA ASN A 72 1.16 4.68 21.99
C ASN A 72 -0.10 4.49 21.14
N THR A 73 -0.49 3.24 20.94
CA THR A 73 -1.69 2.88 20.18
C THR A 73 -2.99 3.48 20.73
N LYS A 74 -3.04 3.90 22.00
CA LYS A 74 -4.23 4.54 22.59
C LYS A 74 -4.51 5.94 22.05
N ASP A 75 -3.51 6.57 21.45
CA ASP A 75 -3.62 7.90 20.85
C ASP A 75 -3.92 7.81 19.35
N ALA A 76 -4.30 6.63 18.85
CA ALA A 76 -4.60 6.43 17.45
C ALA A 76 -5.74 7.36 16.99
N ILE A 77 -5.63 7.85 15.76
CA ILE A 77 -6.64 8.71 15.13
C ILE A 77 -7.08 8.13 13.79
N ILE A 78 -8.29 8.49 13.33
CA ILE A 78 -8.74 8.21 11.97
C ILE A 78 -8.70 9.51 11.18
N ALA A 79 -7.92 9.55 10.11
CA ALA A 79 -7.78 10.73 9.26
C ALA A 79 -7.61 10.34 7.78
N VAL A 80 -7.64 11.34 6.91
CA VAL A 80 -7.30 11.16 5.49
C VAL A 80 -5.78 11.09 5.34
N TYR A 81 -5.29 10.08 4.65
CA TYR A 81 -3.89 9.94 4.27
C TYR A 81 -3.53 10.94 3.17
N LYS A 82 -2.46 11.67 3.42
CA LYS A 82 -1.83 12.57 2.48
C LYS A 82 -0.51 11.93 2.07
N ARG A 83 -0.34 11.66 0.77
CA ARG A 83 0.95 11.15 0.29
C ARG A 83 1.95 12.29 0.30
N TYR A 84 3.13 12.00 0.82
CA TYR A 84 4.30 12.85 0.71
C TYR A 84 5.42 11.93 0.14
N ASP A 85 6.38 12.47 -0.60
CA ASP A 85 7.40 11.66 -1.31
C ASP A 85 8.77 11.61 -0.59
N ASP A 86 8.93 12.33 0.52
CA ASP A 86 10.21 12.58 1.23
C ASP A 86 10.08 12.31 2.75
N ASP A 87 9.29 11.30 3.11
CA ASP A 87 8.67 11.20 4.44
C ASP A 87 9.56 10.49 5.46
N ASP A 88 10.81 10.17 5.09
CA ASP A 88 11.74 9.34 5.87
C ASP A 88 11.13 8.00 6.35
N GLY A 89 10.11 7.49 5.63
CA GLY A 89 9.38 6.28 5.99
C GLY A 89 8.20 6.47 6.95
N LEU A 90 7.81 7.71 7.23
CA LEU A 90 6.63 8.07 8.03
C LEU A 90 5.37 8.19 7.15
N TYR A 91 4.21 8.14 7.78
CA TYR A 91 2.91 8.39 7.14
C TYR A 91 2.41 9.79 7.48
N VAL A 92 1.84 10.50 6.51
CA VAL A 92 1.35 11.87 6.70
C VAL A 92 -0.18 11.92 6.62
N ASP A 93 -0.81 12.64 7.55
CA ASP A 93 -2.25 12.92 7.49
C ASP A 93 -2.55 14.26 6.78
N HIS A 94 -3.82 14.53 6.51
CA HIS A 94 -4.26 15.78 5.85
C HIS A 94 -3.95 17.07 6.61
N ASN A 95 -3.53 17.01 7.89
CA ASN A 95 -3.11 18.16 8.69
C ASN A 95 -1.58 18.34 8.69
N ASP A 96 -0.84 17.62 7.84
CA ASP A 96 0.61 17.64 7.78
C ASP A 96 1.28 17.10 9.06
N LEU A 97 0.59 16.22 9.81
CA LEU A 97 1.18 15.49 10.93
C LEU A 97 1.79 14.17 10.45
N TYR A 98 2.96 13.84 10.99
CA TYR A 98 3.73 12.65 10.66
C TYR A 98 3.52 11.58 11.72
N TRP A 99 3.38 10.34 11.27
CA TRP A 99 3.03 9.19 12.10
C TRP A 99 3.95 8.02 11.79
N ALA A 100 4.38 7.29 12.83
CA ALA A 100 5.22 6.11 12.64
C ALA A 100 4.46 4.96 11.95
N ASN A 101 3.16 4.84 12.19
CA ASN A 101 2.34 3.74 11.69
C ASN A 101 1.03 4.25 11.08
N ALA A 102 0.58 3.56 10.04
CA ALA A 102 -0.75 3.75 9.49
C ALA A 102 -1.31 2.47 8.86
N ILE A 103 -2.63 2.31 8.92
CA ILE A 103 -3.37 1.25 8.21
C ILE A 103 -4.63 1.83 7.58
N LYS A 104 -4.97 1.35 6.38
CA LYS A 104 -6.22 1.74 5.73
C LYS A 104 -7.43 1.37 6.59
N TRP A 105 -8.30 2.34 6.83
CA TRP A 105 -9.51 2.15 7.60
C TRP A 105 -10.57 1.40 6.78
N ASP A 106 -11.07 0.28 7.31
CA ASP A 106 -12.07 -0.58 6.66
C ASP A 106 -13.53 -0.16 6.95
N GLY A 107 -13.71 0.91 7.75
CA GLY A 107 -15.02 1.42 8.14
C GLY A 107 -15.60 0.79 9.41
N THR A 108 -14.91 -0.18 10.03
CA THR A 108 -15.41 -0.92 11.18
C THR A 108 -14.88 -0.39 12.50
N LYS A 109 -15.72 -0.47 13.53
CA LYS A 109 -15.34 -0.19 14.92
C LYS A 109 -14.32 -1.22 15.44
N GLU A 110 -14.49 -2.48 15.05
CA GLU A 110 -13.63 -3.59 15.50
C GLU A 110 -12.18 -3.38 15.06
N GLN A 111 -11.93 -2.94 13.82
CA GLN A 111 -10.58 -2.64 13.35
C GLN A 111 -9.92 -1.57 14.21
N TYR A 112 -10.65 -0.48 14.49
CA TYR A 112 -10.14 0.60 15.33
C TYR A 112 -9.84 0.14 16.76
N GLU A 113 -10.72 -0.64 17.38
CA GLU A 113 -10.49 -1.17 18.72
C GLU A 113 -9.32 -2.16 18.79
N LYS A 114 -9.05 -2.92 17.72
CA LYS A 114 -7.85 -3.77 17.63
C LYS A 114 -6.56 -2.95 17.60
N VAL A 115 -6.54 -1.83 16.87
CA VAL A 115 -5.41 -0.89 16.90
C VAL A 115 -5.21 -0.37 18.32
N LEU A 116 -6.25 0.13 18.99
CA LEU A 116 -6.15 0.65 20.36
C LEU A 116 -5.64 -0.38 21.39
N ARG A 117 -5.83 -1.68 21.13
CA ARG A 117 -5.32 -2.77 21.98
C ARG A 117 -3.90 -3.23 21.60
N GLY A 118 -3.34 -2.74 20.49
CA GLY A 118 -2.03 -3.17 19.97
C GLY A 118 -2.04 -4.58 19.37
N GLU A 119 -3.18 -4.99 18.79
CA GLU A 119 -3.35 -6.34 18.21
C GLU A 119 -3.04 -6.42 16.72
N LEU A 120 -2.63 -5.30 16.11
CA LEU A 120 -2.28 -5.16 14.70
C LEU A 120 -0.86 -4.58 14.64
N GLU A 121 0.14 -5.47 14.64
CA GLU A 121 1.57 -5.18 14.41
C GLU A 121 2.02 -5.79 13.08
#